data_AF-A0A199VMN0-F1
#
_entry.id   AF-A0A199VMN0-F1
#
_cell.length_a   1.000
_cell.length_b   1.000
_cell.length_c   1.000
_cell.angle_alpha   90.00
_cell.angle_beta   90.00
_cell.angle_gamma   90.00
#
_symmetry.space_group_name_H-M   'P 1'
#
loop_
_entity.id
_entity.type
_entity.pdbx_description
1 polymer ?
#
loop_
_entity_poly.entity_id
_entity_poly.type
_entity_poly.pdbx_seq_one_letter_code
_entity_poly.pdbx_strand_id
1 'polypeptide(L)'
;MTLTFHLVQIQSLSSLRCLLGSPIGAPAPAPPPIPPPPLLLHRRHYWFLLLTLALLLLLLLVHAAAPAALRRANALGRRCSVAASAVAGGGAEGTAAARRRRRIAMVSFAAEEGNGGGGGGRRSFEGVMEAVEGNKRGYAARMGYDYVDARGAVDPRRPPSWSKILAVRSLLPSYDWVFWNDADTVITNPNISLVRACP
;
A
#
# COMPACT_ATOMS: atom_id res chain seq x y z
N MET A 1 -29.56 3.76 -13.74
CA MET A 1 -30.50 4.37 -12.77
C MET A 1 -31.87 3.79 -13.02
N THR A 2 -32.30 2.83 -12.19
CA THR A 2 -33.71 2.47 -12.01
C THR A 2 -33.84 1.73 -10.68
N LEU A 3 -34.38 2.43 -9.67
CA LEU A 3 -34.81 1.85 -8.41
C LEU A 3 -36.03 0.96 -8.67
N THR A 4 -36.07 -0.24 -8.09
CA THR A 4 -37.33 -0.99 -7.96
C THR A 4 -37.43 -1.57 -6.54
N PHE A 5 -38.37 -1.03 -5.77
CA PHE A 5 -38.84 -1.55 -4.49
C PHE A 5 -39.82 -2.70 -4.76
N HIS A 6 -39.77 -3.78 -3.96
CA HIS A 6 -40.84 -4.78 -3.89
C HIS A 6 -41.46 -4.85 -2.50
N LEU A 7 -42.79 -4.84 -2.51
CA LEU A 7 -43.81 -4.85 -1.46
C LEU A 7 -43.76 -6.08 -0.52
N VAL A 8 -43.96 -5.91 0.80
CA VAL A 8 -45.20 -6.04 1.61
C VAL A 8 -45.67 -7.47 1.87
N GLN A 9 -45.87 -7.82 3.15
CA GLN A 9 -46.99 -8.66 3.56
C GLN A 9 -47.55 -8.22 4.92
N ILE A 10 -48.73 -7.59 4.87
CA ILE A 10 -49.62 -7.30 6.00
C ILE A 10 -50.57 -8.51 6.11
N GLN A 11 -50.63 -9.16 7.27
CA GLN A 11 -51.70 -10.10 7.62
C GLN A 11 -52.68 -9.35 8.54
N SER A 12 -53.87 -9.02 8.05
CA SER A 12 -55.10 -9.84 8.03
C SER A 12 -55.96 -9.57 9.27
N LEU A 13 -56.90 -8.63 9.11
CA LEU A 13 -58.03 -8.42 10.00
C LEU A 13 -59.12 -9.43 9.63
N SER A 14 -59.37 -10.39 10.51
CA SER A 14 -60.56 -11.23 10.47
C SER A 14 -61.10 -11.37 11.89
N SER A 15 -62.40 -11.14 12.01
CA SER A 15 -63.26 -11.33 13.19
C SER A 15 -63.53 -10.08 14.02
N LEU A 16 -64.49 -9.29 13.52
CA LEU A 16 -65.27 -8.34 14.30
C LEU A 16 -66.50 -9.06 14.89
N ARG A 17 -66.75 -8.81 16.19
CA ARG A 17 -68.03 -8.82 16.94
C ARG A 17 -68.74 -10.15 17.30
N CYS A 18 -68.87 -10.36 18.61
CA CYS A 18 -70.13 -10.60 19.38
C CYS A 18 -69.83 -10.31 20.87
N LEU A 19 -70.23 -9.15 21.41
CA LEU A 19 -71.40 -8.91 22.27
C LEU A 19 -71.38 -9.58 23.66
N LEU A 20 -71.23 -8.71 24.68
CA LEU A 20 -71.97 -8.63 25.96
C LEU A 20 -72.08 -9.86 26.88
N GLY A 21 -71.63 -9.68 28.14
CA GLY A 21 -72.30 -10.26 29.32
C GLY A 21 -71.42 -10.78 30.47
N SER A 22 -71.21 -9.92 31.48
CA SER A 22 -71.03 -10.23 32.93
C SER A 22 -69.81 -11.05 33.42
N PRO A 23 -69.52 -11.09 34.75
CA PRO A 23 -69.61 -10.08 35.80
C PRO A 23 -68.23 -9.75 36.40
N ILE A 24 -68.20 -8.75 37.29
CA ILE A 24 -67.02 -8.28 38.03
C ILE A 24 -66.48 -9.41 38.93
N GLY A 25 -65.37 -10.02 38.51
CA GLY A 25 -64.58 -10.99 39.28
C GLY A 25 -63.32 -10.34 39.87
N ALA A 26 -62.94 -10.78 41.07
CA ALA A 26 -61.89 -10.28 41.94
C ALA A 26 -60.54 -9.91 41.27
N PRO A 27 -59.73 -8.99 41.85
CA PRO A 27 -58.45 -8.59 41.28
C PRO A 27 -57.51 -9.80 41.14
N ALA A 28 -56.96 -9.96 39.94
CA ALA A 28 -56.00 -11.01 39.63
C ALA A 28 -54.75 -10.90 40.53
N PRO A 29 -54.14 -12.03 40.95
CA PRO A 29 -52.91 -12.00 41.74
C PRO A 29 -51.77 -11.35 40.94
N ALA A 30 -50.94 -10.59 41.65
CA ALA A 30 -49.81 -9.87 41.06
C ALA A 30 -48.88 -10.83 40.28
N PRO A 31 -48.39 -10.43 39.10
CA PRO A 31 -47.51 -11.27 38.30
C PRO A 31 -46.18 -11.55 39.03
N PRO A 32 -45.56 -12.72 38.83
CA PRO A 32 -44.28 -13.04 39.45
C PRO A 32 -43.18 -12.08 38.99
N PRO A 33 -42.14 -11.85 39.81
CA PRO A 33 -41.04 -10.96 39.47
C PRO A 33 -40.31 -11.44 38.21
N ILE A 34 -40.08 -10.50 37.28
CA ILE A 34 -39.39 -10.72 36.01
C ILE A 34 -37.92 -11.09 36.31
N PRO A 35 -37.38 -12.21 35.76
CA PRO A 35 -35.99 -12.56 35.97
C PRO A 35 -35.05 -11.53 35.31
N PRO A 36 -33.86 -11.27 35.88
CA PRO A 36 -32.90 -10.35 35.28
C PRO A 36 -32.47 -10.83 33.88
N PRO A 37 -32.18 -9.91 32.95
CA PRO A 37 -31.80 -10.27 31.58
C PRO A 37 -30.55 -11.16 31.56
N PRO A 38 -30.45 -12.11 30.62
CA PRO A 38 -29.36 -13.09 30.61
C PRO A 38 -28.00 -12.42 30.36
N LEU A 39 -26.97 -12.92 31.05
CA LEU A 39 -25.55 -12.52 30.98
C LEU A 39 -24.89 -12.64 29.58
N LEU A 40 -25.66 -12.93 28.54
CA LEU A 40 -25.19 -13.18 27.18
C LEU A 40 -24.71 -11.91 26.45
N LEU A 41 -25.23 -10.72 26.80
CA LEU A 41 -24.70 -9.46 26.29
C LEU A 41 -23.26 -9.25 26.77
N HIS A 42 -22.98 -9.54 28.05
CA HIS A 42 -21.67 -9.37 28.66
C HIS A 42 -20.59 -10.17 27.92
N ARG A 43 -20.89 -11.43 27.55
CA ARG A 43 -19.99 -12.33 26.81
C ARG A 43 -19.61 -11.80 25.41
N ARG A 44 -20.55 -11.18 24.68
CA ARG A 44 -20.27 -10.62 23.34
C ARG A 44 -19.37 -9.37 23.41
N HIS A 45 -19.55 -8.53 24.42
CA HIS A 45 -18.74 -7.32 24.59
C HIS A 45 -17.28 -7.65 24.91
N TYR A 46 -17.02 -8.72 25.67
CA TYR A 46 -15.65 -9.22 25.89
C TYR A 46 -14.96 -9.66 24.60
N TRP A 47 -15.66 -10.35 23.70
CA TRP A 47 -15.08 -10.76 22.42
C TRP A 47 -14.73 -9.57 21.53
N PHE A 48 -15.61 -8.56 21.47
CA PHE A 48 -15.30 -7.32 20.74
C PHE A 48 -14.11 -6.57 21.37
N LEU A 49 -14.03 -6.50 22.70
CA LEU A 49 -12.95 -5.82 23.40
C LEU A 49 -11.61 -6.57 23.28
N LEU A 50 -11.62 -7.90 23.27
CA LEU A 50 -10.45 -8.72 22.99
C LEU A 50 -9.98 -8.55 21.54
N LEU A 51 -10.90 -8.52 20.58
CA LEU A 51 -10.56 -8.31 19.17
C LEU A 51 -9.94 -6.92 18.93
N THR A 52 -10.52 -5.87 19.53
CA THR A 52 -9.98 -4.52 19.39
C THR A 52 -8.61 -4.39 20.06
N LEU A 53 -8.42 -4.98 21.24
CA LEU A 53 -7.13 -4.98 21.93
C LEU A 53 -6.07 -5.78 21.16
N ALA A 54 -6.44 -6.93 20.57
CA ALA A 54 -5.54 -7.70 19.71
C ALA A 54 -5.14 -6.92 18.45
N LEU A 55 -6.07 -6.20 17.81
CA LEU A 55 -5.79 -5.36 16.65
C LEU A 55 -4.87 -4.19 17.01
N LEU A 56 -5.10 -3.53 18.15
CA LEU A 56 -4.24 -2.46 18.65
C LEU A 56 -2.83 -2.97 18.96
N LEU A 57 -2.71 -4.14 19.59
CA LEU A 57 -1.42 -4.77 19.86
C LEU A 57 -0.67 -5.11 18.57
N LEU A 58 -1.37 -5.64 17.56
CA LEU A 58 -0.78 -5.90 16.24
C LEU A 58 -0.27 -4.61 15.58
N LEU A 59 -1.07 -3.54 15.61
CA LEU A 59 -0.68 -2.24 15.06
C LEU A 59 0.55 -1.66 15.77
N LEU A 60 0.62 -1.77 17.09
CA LEU A 60 1.76 -1.35 17.91
C LEU A 60 3.02 -2.17 17.57
N LEU A 61 2.88 -3.49 17.45
CA LEU A 61 3.98 -4.37 17.07
C LEU A 61 4.53 -4.04 15.68
N VAL A 62 3.65 -3.79 14.69
CA VAL A 62 4.05 -3.38 13.34
C VAL A 62 4.75 -2.03 13.37
N HIS A 63 4.23 -1.04 14.09
CA HIS A 63 4.86 0.28 14.22
C HIS A 63 6.22 0.22 14.91
N ALA A 64 6.40 -0.64 15.91
CA ALA A 64 7.67 -0.81 16.61
C ALA A 64 8.71 -1.60 15.77
N ALA A 65 8.28 -2.63 15.05
CA ALA A 65 9.16 -3.52 14.30
C ALA A 65 9.54 -2.97 12.91
N ALA A 66 8.63 -2.29 12.22
CA ALA A 66 8.87 -1.82 10.85
C ALA A 66 10.10 -0.89 10.72
N PRO A 67 10.33 0.10 11.60
CA PRO A 67 11.53 0.94 11.52
C PRO A 67 12.82 0.14 11.70
N ALA A 68 12.84 -0.85 12.60
CA ALA A 68 14.01 -1.68 12.83
C ALA A 68 14.29 -2.62 11.65
N ALA A 69 13.23 -3.21 11.07
CA ALA A 69 13.32 -4.04 9.88
C ALA A 69 13.84 -3.24 8.67
N LEU A 70 13.31 -2.04 8.43
CA LEU A 70 13.74 -1.16 7.34
C LEU A 70 15.19 -0.67 7.54
N ARG A 71 15.58 -0.30 8.77
CA ARG A 71 16.98 0.07 9.07
C ARG A 71 17.96 -1.07 8.81
N ARG A 72 17.59 -2.32 9.14
CA ARG A 72 18.42 -3.52 8.89
C ARG A 72 18.55 -3.84 7.40
N ALA A 73 17.46 -3.72 6.63
CA ALA A 73 17.50 -3.91 5.18
C ALA A 73 18.46 -2.91 4.52
N ASN A 74 18.41 -1.64 4.92
CA ASN A 74 19.33 -0.61 4.43
C ASN A 74 20.79 -0.90 4.81
N ALA A 75 21.04 -1.44 6.01
CA ALA A 75 22.39 -1.81 6.44
C ALA A 75 23.01 -2.92 5.57
N LEU A 76 22.22 -3.92 5.14
CA LEU A 76 22.69 -4.98 4.24
C LEU A 76 23.06 -4.42 2.86
N GLY A 77 22.23 -3.55 2.28
CA GLY A 77 22.52 -2.88 1.01
C GLY A 77 23.83 -2.09 1.05
N ARG A 78 24.13 -1.41 2.17
CA ARG A 78 25.40 -0.67 2.34
C ARG A 78 26.63 -1.60 2.35
N ARG A 79 26.54 -2.80 2.93
CA ARG A 79 27.66 -3.76 2.95
C ARG A 79 28.06 -4.21 1.54
N CYS A 80 27.10 -4.37 0.64
CA CYS A 80 27.36 -4.70 -0.76
C CYS A 80 28.15 -3.58 -1.48
N SER A 81 27.87 -2.31 -1.17
CA SER A 81 28.58 -1.17 -1.77
C SER A 81 30.03 -1.02 -1.31
N VAL A 82 30.32 -1.27 -0.03
CA VAL A 82 31.69 -1.22 0.53
C VAL A 82 32.53 -2.39 0.00
N ALA A 83 31.97 -3.59 -0.08
CA ALA A 83 32.64 -4.75 -0.67
C ALA A 83 32.96 -4.53 -2.16
N ALA A 84 32.02 -3.98 -2.94
CA ALA A 84 32.25 -3.64 -4.34
C ALA A 84 33.35 -2.58 -4.50
N SER A 85 33.38 -1.58 -3.62
CA SER A 85 34.42 -0.53 -3.62
C SER A 85 35.79 -1.06 -3.20
N ALA A 86 35.85 -2.01 -2.27
CA ALA A 86 37.09 -2.65 -1.83
C ALA A 86 37.72 -3.54 -2.90
N VAL A 87 36.90 -4.23 -3.70
CA VAL A 87 37.37 -5.01 -4.86
C VAL A 87 37.89 -4.11 -5.98
N ALA A 88 37.29 -2.93 -6.16
CA ALA A 88 37.74 -1.95 -7.16
C ALA A 88 38.96 -1.11 -6.73
N GLY A 89 39.30 -1.11 -5.43
CA GLY A 89 40.29 -0.22 -4.81
C GLY A 89 41.61 -0.89 -4.41
N GLY A 90 41.94 -2.05 -4.96
CA GLY A 90 43.23 -2.71 -4.75
C GLY A 90 44.39 -1.96 -5.39
N GLY A 91 44.77 -0.81 -4.81
CA GLY A 91 45.96 -0.05 -5.21
C GLY A 91 45.91 1.42 -4.78
N ALA A 92 46.91 1.81 -3.98
CA ALA A 92 47.28 3.17 -3.56
C ALA A 92 46.61 3.74 -2.30
N GLU A 93 47.34 3.55 -1.21
CA GLU A 93 47.36 4.38 -0.02
C GLU A 93 47.76 5.82 -0.41
N GLY A 94 46.92 6.81 -0.08
CA GLY A 94 47.18 8.21 -0.46
C GLY A 94 46.03 9.15 -0.12
N THR A 95 46.23 9.90 0.96
CA THR A 95 45.72 11.26 1.23
C THR A 95 44.33 11.66 0.72
N ALA A 96 43.44 11.96 1.69
CA ALA A 96 42.20 12.71 1.50
C ALA A 96 41.33 12.19 0.36
N ALA A 97 40.61 11.10 0.65
CA ALA A 97 39.50 10.60 -0.17
C ALA A 97 38.58 11.76 -0.57
N ALA A 98 38.86 12.35 -1.73
CA ALA A 98 37.92 13.14 -2.49
C ALA A 98 36.72 12.23 -2.62
N ARG A 99 35.69 12.47 -1.80
CA ARG A 99 34.47 11.67 -1.73
C ARG A 99 34.00 11.48 -3.16
N ARG A 100 34.31 10.32 -3.78
CA ARG A 100 33.96 10.06 -5.18
C ARG A 100 32.48 10.37 -5.27
N ARG A 101 32.15 11.37 -6.10
CA ARG A 101 30.76 11.82 -6.24
C ARG A 101 30.01 10.62 -6.79
N ARG A 102 29.21 9.98 -5.94
CA ARG A 102 28.47 8.76 -6.29
C ARG A 102 27.71 9.00 -7.59
N ARG A 103 27.93 8.16 -8.59
CA ARG A 103 27.16 8.16 -9.84
C ARG A 103 25.82 7.49 -9.57
N ILE A 104 24.74 8.27 -9.67
CA ILE A 104 23.39 7.80 -9.41
C ILE A 104 22.59 7.88 -10.71
N ALA A 105 22.01 6.76 -11.13
CA ALA A 105 21.02 6.71 -12.20
C ALA A 105 19.61 6.72 -11.60
N MET A 106 18.76 7.66 -12.03
CA MET A 106 17.32 7.62 -11.82
C MET A 106 16.68 6.96 -13.03
N VAL A 107 16.03 5.82 -12.82
CA VAL A 107 15.50 4.97 -13.89
C VAL A 107 13.98 4.96 -13.84
N SER A 108 13.30 5.13 -14.96
CA SER A 108 11.84 5.06 -15.02
C SER A 108 11.36 4.48 -16.35
N PHE A 109 10.15 3.91 -16.34
CA PHE A 109 9.50 3.32 -17.52
C PHE A 109 8.02 3.05 -17.24
N ALA A 110 7.18 3.24 -18.27
CA ALA A 110 5.86 2.60 -18.38
C ALA A 110 5.79 1.82 -19.69
N ALA A 111 5.17 0.65 -19.62
CA ALA A 111 4.76 -0.06 -20.82
C ALA A 111 3.49 0.59 -21.35
N GLU A 112 3.51 1.04 -22.60
CA GLU A 112 2.30 1.28 -23.37
C GLU A 112 1.64 -0.10 -23.58
N GLU A 113 0.40 -0.30 -23.09
CA GLU A 113 -0.30 -1.57 -23.28
C GLU A 113 -0.52 -1.79 -24.78
N GLY A 114 0.25 -2.71 -25.38
CA GLY A 114 -0.02 -3.20 -26.72
C GLY A 114 -1.35 -3.97 -26.73
N ASN A 115 -2.15 -3.73 -27.76
CA ASN A 115 -3.51 -4.23 -28.06
C ASN A 115 -3.72 -5.74 -27.79
N GLY A 116 -3.77 -6.15 -26.52
CA GLY A 116 -3.98 -7.51 -26.04
C GLY A 116 -5.38 -7.64 -25.45
N GLY A 117 -6.29 -8.16 -26.27
CA GLY A 117 -7.72 -8.27 -25.97
C GLY A 117 -8.04 -8.94 -24.63
N GLY A 118 -9.01 -8.35 -23.92
CA GLY A 118 -9.59 -8.89 -22.71
C GLY A 118 -10.56 -7.89 -22.09
N GLY A 119 -11.83 -7.99 -22.49
CA GLY A 119 -12.92 -7.10 -22.08
C GLY A 119 -13.10 -7.03 -20.56
N GLY A 120 -13.25 -5.81 -20.07
CA GLY A 120 -13.53 -5.49 -18.67
C GLY A 120 -12.75 -4.24 -18.28
N GLY A 121 -13.43 -3.08 -18.18
CA GLY A 121 -12.85 -1.74 -18.02
C GLY A 121 -11.47 -1.68 -17.34
N ARG A 122 -10.42 -1.65 -18.16
CA ARG A 122 -9.02 -1.63 -17.70
C ARG A 122 -8.59 -0.18 -17.50
N ARG A 123 -7.82 0.07 -16.44
CA ARG A 123 -7.10 1.34 -16.24
C ARG A 123 -5.97 1.36 -17.27
N SER A 124 -5.94 2.34 -18.17
CA SER A 124 -4.81 2.52 -19.07
C SER A 124 -3.69 3.29 -18.35
N PHE A 125 -2.44 2.91 -18.65
CA PHE A 125 -1.24 3.64 -18.24
C PHE A 125 -0.63 4.44 -19.40
N GLU A 126 -1.35 4.51 -20.51
CA GLU A 126 -1.00 5.28 -21.71
C GLU A 126 -0.85 6.76 -21.37
N GLY A 127 0.22 7.38 -21.86
CA GLY A 127 0.51 8.80 -21.63
C GLY A 127 0.97 9.16 -20.21
N VAL A 128 0.96 8.23 -19.25
CA VAL A 128 1.43 8.49 -17.87
C VAL A 128 2.90 8.90 -17.89
N MET A 129 3.75 8.23 -18.66
CA MET A 129 5.16 8.59 -18.75
C MET A 129 5.38 9.95 -19.41
N GLU A 130 4.62 10.28 -20.45
CA GLU A 130 4.70 11.58 -21.11
C GLU A 130 4.38 12.73 -20.12
N ALA A 131 3.39 12.53 -19.25
CA ALA A 131 3.00 13.52 -18.25
C ALA A 131 4.05 13.75 -17.13
N VAL A 132 4.84 12.73 -16.79
CA VAL A 132 5.73 12.74 -15.61
C VAL A 132 7.22 12.77 -15.94
N GLU A 133 7.62 12.50 -17.18
CA GLU A 133 9.03 12.43 -17.58
C GLU A 133 9.76 13.75 -17.29
N GLY A 134 9.15 14.88 -17.65
CA GLY A 134 9.71 16.21 -17.38
C GLY A 134 9.97 16.46 -15.89
N ASN A 135 9.07 16.00 -15.01
CA ASN A 135 9.23 16.11 -13.56
C ASN A 135 10.45 15.32 -13.06
N LYS A 136 10.60 14.07 -13.53
CA LYS A 136 11.71 13.19 -13.14
C LYS A 136 13.05 13.68 -13.70
N ARG A 137 13.08 14.04 -14.98
CA ARG A 137 14.28 14.53 -15.67
C ARG A 137 14.78 15.86 -15.08
N GLY A 138 13.87 16.78 -14.75
CA GLY A 138 14.19 18.05 -14.11
C GLY A 138 14.81 17.87 -12.72
N TYR A 139 14.28 16.94 -11.91
CA TYR A 139 14.88 16.61 -10.62
C TYR A 139 16.27 15.96 -10.76
N ALA A 140 16.42 14.99 -11.66
CA ALA A 140 17.70 14.33 -11.90
C ALA A 140 18.78 15.35 -12.30
N ALA A 141 18.46 16.24 -13.25
CA ALA A 141 19.35 17.33 -13.66
C ALA A 141 19.72 18.25 -12.48
N ARG A 142 18.73 18.68 -11.68
CA ARG A 142 18.96 19.53 -10.50
C ARG A 142 19.91 18.90 -9.48
N MET A 143 19.82 17.59 -9.28
CA MET A 143 20.65 16.86 -8.32
C MET A 143 21.99 16.37 -8.91
N GLY A 144 22.17 16.52 -10.22
CA GLY A 144 23.29 15.97 -10.98
C GLY A 144 23.32 14.44 -10.95
N TYR A 145 22.14 13.83 -11.14
CA TYR A 145 21.93 12.41 -11.42
C TYR A 145 21.70 12.22 -12.92
N ASP A 146 21.96 11.01 -13.42
CA ASP A 146 21.64 10.66 -14.80
C ASP A 146 20.20 10.11 -14.85
N TYR A 147 19.37 10.64 -15.75
CA TYR A 147 18.03 10.10 -16.00
C TYR A 147 18.10 9.06 -17.11
N VAL A 148 17.61 7.84 -16.83
CA VAL A 148 17.58 6.73 -17.76
C VAL A 148 16.14 6.28 -17.98
N ASP A 149 15.73 6.35 -19.23
CA ASP A 149 14.47 5.76 -19.68
C ASP A 149 14.70 4.28 -20.02
N ALA A 150 14.00 3.39 -19.31
CA ALA A 150 14.19 1.95 -19.42
C ALA A 150 13.32 1.28 -20.50
N ARG A 151 12.63 2.04 -21.38
CA ARG A 151 11.82 1.48 -22.49
C ARG A 151 12.53 0.39 -23.28
N GLY A 152 13.81 0.58 -23.60
CA GLY A 152 14.60 -0.38 -24.39
C GLY A 152 15.10 -1.61 -23.62
N ALA A 153 14.98 -1.64 -22.29
CA ALA A 153 15.53 -2.71 -21.44
C ALA A 153 14.47 -3.68 -20.90
N VAL A 154 13.22 -3.52 -21.33
CA VAL A 154 12.06 -4.28 -20.85
C VAL A 154 11.86 -5.54 -21.70
N ASP A 155 11.75 -6.70 -21.06
CA ASP A 155 11.42 -7.97 -21.72
C ASP A 155 9.89 -8.14 -21.76
N PRO A 156 9.23 -8.04 -22.93
CA PRO A 156 7.77 -8.13 -23.03
C PRO A 156 7.24 -9.54 -22.75
N ARG A 157 8.10 -10.56 -22.70
CA ARG A 157 7.71 -11.93 -22.36
C ARG A 157 7.57 -12.16 -20.85
N ARG A 158 7.91 -11.15 -20.04
CA ARG A 158 7.83 -11.20 -18.58
C ARG A 158 6.68 -10.32 -18.09
N PRO A 159 6.07 -10.64 -16.94
CA PRO A 159 5.13 -9.70 -16.34
C PRO A 159 5.83 -8.34 -16.08
N PRO A 160 5.15 -7.20 -16.30
CA PRO A 160 5.79 -5.87 -16.28
C PRO A 160 6.61 -5.56 -15.02
N SER A 161 6.13 -6.03 -13.86
CA SER A 161 6.81 -5.86 -12.57
C SER A 161 8.17 -6.56 -12.46
N TRP A 162 8.45 -7.56 -13.31
CA TRP A 162 9.71 -8.30 -13.34
C TRP A 162 10.75 -7.70 -14.30
N SER A 163 10.31 -6.92 -15.28
CA SER A 163 11.20 -6.34 -16.30
C SER A 163 12.13 -5.26 -15.73
N LYS A 164 11.72 -4.60 -14.63
CA LYS A 164 12.58 -3.63 -13.91
C LYS A 164 13.89 -4.22 -13.41
N ILE A 165 13.91 -5.52 -13.07
CA ILE A 165 15.13 -6.19 -12.57
C ILE A 165 16.20 -6.24 -13.66
N LEU A 166 15.81 -6.49 -14.91
CA LEU A 166 16.75 -6.55 -16.04
C LEU A 166 17.33 -5.16 -16.34
N ALA A 167 16.46 -4.14 -16.38
CA ALA A 167 16.86 -2.75 -16.58
C ALA A 167 17.86 -2.31 -15.50
N VAL A 168 17.54 -2.52 -14.21
CA VAL A 168 18.45 -2.18 -13.10
C VAL A 168 19.77 -2.93 -13.23
N ARG A 169 19.74 -4.25 -13.48
CA ARG A 169 20.95 -5.07 -13.58
C ARG A 169 21.89 -4.61 -14.70
N SER A 170 21.35 -4.11 -15.81
CA SER A 170 22.16 -3.60 -16.92
C SER A 170 22.95 -2.33 -16.57
N LEU A 171 22.47 -1.56 -15.57
CA LEU A 171 23.06 -0.29 -15.17
C LEU A 171 24.03 -0.42 -13.98
N LEU A 172 23.88 -1.45 -13.15
CA LEU A 172 24.75 -1.67 -11.98
C LEU A 172 26.26 -1.64 -12.27
N PRO A 173 26.78 -2.07 -13.43
CA PRO A 173 28.21 -1.96 -13.73
C PRO A 173 28.72 -0.51 -13.91
N SER A 174 27.85 0.44 -14.24
CA SER A 174 28.21 1.81 -14.61
C SER A 174 27.88 2.87 -13.54
N TYR A 175 27.11 2.48 -12.52
CA TYR A 175 26.59 3.39 -11.50
C TYR A 175 26.80 2.82 -10.11
N ASP A 176 27.10 3.70 -9.14
CA ASP A 176 27.20 3.30 -7.74
C ASP A 176 25.81 3.02 -7.14
N TRP A 177 24.78 3.72 -7.62
CA TRP A 177 23.39 3.58 -7.20
C TRP A 177 22.45 3.68 -8.39
N VAL A 178 21.47 2.77 -8.42
CA VAL A 178 20.38 2.78 -9.39
C VAL A 178 19.08 2.94 -8.61
N PHE A 179 18.41 4.07 -8.83
CA PHE A 179 17.12 4.38 -8.22
C PHE A 179 16.01 4.14 -9.24
N TRP A 180 15.30 3.02 -9.09
CA TRP A 180 14.10 2.75 -9.87
C TRP A 180 12.94 3.62 -9.35
N ASN A 181 12.35 4.41 -10.24
CA ASN A 181 11.22 5.27 -9.97
C ASN A 181 10.06 4.89 -10.90
N ASP A 182 8.95 4.40 -10.36
CA ASP A 182 7.81 3.96 -11.16
C ASP A 182 7.21 5.12 -11.98
N ALA A 183 6.53 4.79 -13.08
CA ALA A 183 5.94 5.80 -13.96
C ALA A 183 4.87 6.63 -13.26
N ASP A 184 4.05 6.00 -12.43
CA ASP A 184 2.93 6.61 -11.71
C ASP A 184 3.33 7.44 -10.47
N THR A 185 4.62 7.74 -10.31
CA THR A 185 5.14 8.62 -9.25
C THR A 185 5.46 10.03 -9.75
N VAL A 186 5.36 11.00 -8.84
CA VAL A 186 5.76 12.39 -9.08
C VAL A 186 6.64 12.87 -7.93
N ILE A 187 7.67 13.64 -8.28
CA ILE A 187 8.57 14.29 -7.33
C ILE A 187 7.92 15.61 -6.92
N THR A 188 7.46 15.68 -5.67
CA THR A 188 6.74 16.83 -5.11
C THR A 188 7.65 17.81 -4.38
N ASN A 189 8.81 17.36 -3.90
CA ASN A 189 9.81 18.21 -3.27
C ASN A 189 11.17 18.03 -3.97
N PRO A 190 11.49 18.87 -4.97
CA PRO A 190 12.70 18.72 -5.75
C PRO A 190 13.95 19.24 -5.04
N ASN A 191 13.86 19.72 -3.80
CA ASN A 191 14.98 20.30 -3.06
C ASN A 191 15.68 19.28 -2.13
N ILE A 192 15.12 18.08 -1.97
CA ILE A 192 15.70 17.02 -1.14
C ILE A 192 16.39 16.01 -2.04
N SER A 193 17.68 15.76 -1.82
CA SER A 193 18.46 14.76 -2.58
C SER A 193 18.17 13.34 -2.11
N LEU A 194 18.32 12.34 -2.98
CA LEU A 194 18.15 10.92 -2.63
C LEU A 194 19.09 10.49 -1.50
N VAL A 195 20.33 11.00 -1.52
CA VAL A 195 21.34 10.74 -0.47
C VAL A 195 20.91 11.27 0.89
N ARG A 196 20.15 12.39 0.92
CA ARG A 196 19.60 12.95 2.16
C ARG A 196 18.31 12.26 2.58
N ALA A 197 17.46 11.89 1.64
CA ALA A 197 16.19 11.21 1.90
C ALA A 197 16.38 9.77 2.40
N CYS A 198 17.45 9.10 1.95
CA CYS A 198 17.78 7.73 2.32
C CYS A 198 19.26 7.63 2.78
N PRO A 199 19.54 7.97 4.06
CA PRO A 199 20.90 7.91 4.62
C PRO A 199 21.41 6.47 4.87
#